data_AF-A0A3S1DTD4-F1
#
_entry.id   AF-A0A3S1DTD4-F1
#
_cell.length_a   1.000
_cell.length_b   1.000
_cell.length_c   1.000
_cell.angle_alpha   90.00
_cell.angle_beta   90.00
_cell.angle_gamma   90.00
#
_symmetry.space_group_name_H-M   'P 1'
#
loop_
_entity.id
_entity.type
_entity.pdbx_description
1 polymer ?
#
loop_
_entity_poly.entity_id
_entity_poly.type
_entity_poly.pdbx_seq_one_letter_code
_entity_poly.pdbx_strand_id
1 'polypeptide(L)'
;MTIPIKEGLTRHVVQQSAAPAYPGGGLELAVSVRPTHTAGIDGQRRDLLAVSIFLVNRRSEALRRYGDLAFCFQARLELESSLGFEPNDDRASYDAEDFDQRLSDLHYRDVASYATGHNSSGDWGALDGDGRITTVFTTSIPCQDVEKLGADIDLPGVIRGMEDLAKAAEGADSLRAALEQLPVAYAAWAVEREREVARIDGRKRQEVAHQLLREIDVAKDRIASGIRRLAADPVSREAFAIMNRTMACASRQRGSTINGKAPDQQAAPTWRLFQLAFVLLNLDGLIDPLHQDRATVDLLFFPTGGGKTEAYLGLAAFAIARRRLHNPGLSGAGLSVVMRYTLRLLTLDQLQRAAGLICALELERRDQGRLGQWPIEIGLW
;
A
#
# COMPACT_ATOMS: atom_id res chain seq x y z
N MET A 1 -0.05 -18.08 -37.19
CA MET A 1 -0.10 -19.52 -37.47
C MET A 1 -1.27 -20.10 -36.69
N THR A 2 -2.16 -20.86 -37.31
CA THR A 2 -3.26 -21.52 -36.59
C THR A 2 -2.82 -22.91 -36.15
N ILE A 3 -2.88 -23.16 -34.84
CA ILE A 3 -2.49 -24.45 -34.25
C ILE A 3 -3.75 -25.12 -33.71
N PRO A 4 -4.12 -26.33 -34.18
CA PRO A 4 -5.26 -27.04 -33.63
C PRO A 4 -4.98 -27.44 -32.17
N ILE A 5 -5.97 -27.29 -31.31
CA ILE A 5 -5.91 -27.74 -29.93
C ILE A 5 -5.98 -29.27 -29.94
N LYS A 6 -4.85 -29.92 -29.70
CA LYS A 6 -4.72 -31.38 -29.63
C LYS A 6 -3.96 -31.76 -28.37
N GLU A 7 -4.55 -32.65 -27.57
CA GLU A 7 -3.91 -33.18 -26.37
C GLU A 7 -2.55 -33.81 -26.67
N GLY A 8 -1.61 -33.61 -25.75
CA GLY A 8 -0.22 -34.04 -25.86
C GLY A 8 0.72 -32.95 -26.35
N LEU A 9 1.94 -33.36 -26.72
CA LEU A 9 2.99 -32.48 -27.20
C LEU A 9 3.00 -32.47 -28.73
N THR A 10 2.89 -31.28 -29.33
CA THR A 10 3.09 -31.06 -30.77
C THR A 10 4.21 -30.06 -30.99
N ARG A 11 4.87 -30.16 -32.15
CA ARG A 11 5.95 -29.25 -32.55
C ARG A 11 5.65 -28.67 -33.92
N HIS A 12 5.86 -27.37 -34.03
CA HIS A 12 5.53 -26.59 -35.21
C HIS A 12 6.73 -25.74 -35.60
N VAL A 13 7.25 -25.94 -36.81
CA VAL A 13 8.37 -25.12 -37.31
C VAL A 13 7.84 -23.73 -37.65
N VAL A 14 8.47 -22.70 -37.07
CA VAL A 14 8.16 -21.30 -37.37
C VAL A 14 8.72 -20.98 -38.75
N GLN A 15 7.81 -20.67 -39.68
CA GLN A 15 8.19 -20.29 -41.03
C GLN A 15 9.00 -18.99 -41.05
N GLN A 16 9.95 -18.89 -41.98
CA GLN A 16 10.82 -17.71 -42.13
C GLN A 16 11.59 -17.33 -40.85
N SER A 17 11.89 -18.32 -40.00
CA SER A 17 12.59 -18.12 -38.72
C SER A 17 14.12 -18.01 -38.85
N ALA A 18 14.65 -17.71 -40.03
CA ALA A 18 16.08 -17.47 -40.21
C ALA A 18 16.51 -16.19 -39.47
N ALA A 19 17.73 -16.14 -38.96
CA ALA A 19 18.28 -14.89 -38.42
C ALA A 19 18.80 -14.02 -39.59
N PRO A 20 18.79 -12.68 -39.47
CA PRO A 20 19.27 -11.79 -40.54
C PRO A 20 20.68 -12.11 -41.04
N ALA A 21 21.58 -12.58 -40.15
CA ALA A 21 22.96 -12.90 -40.46
C ALA A 21 23.28 -14.41 -40.39
N TYR A 22 22.27 -15.28 -40.23
CA TYR A 22 22.45 -16.72 -40.13
C TYR A 22 21.25 -17.47 -40.79
N PRO A 23 21.37 -17.82 -42.09
CA PRO A 23 20.32 -18.52 -42.82
C PRO A 23 20.17 -19.97 -42.32
N GLY A 24 18.99 -20.56 -42.49
CA GLY A 24 18.72 -21.95 -42.11
C GLY A 24 17.46 -22.13 -41.25
N GLY A 25 16.97 -21.05 -40.62
CA GLY A 25 15.76 -21.10 -39.78
C GLY A 25 15.84 -22.19 -38.70
N GLY A 26 14.69 -22.58 -38.16
CA GLY A 26 14.61 -23.66 -37.17
C GLY A 26 14.20 -23.19 -35.79
N LEU A 27 13.49 -22.07 -35.67
CA LEU A 27 12.70 -21.87 -34.46
C LEU A 27 11.50 -22.81 -34.51
N GLU A 28 11.22 -23.48 -33.39
CA GLU A 28 10.09 -24.39 -33.22
C GLU A 28 9.20 -23.91 -32.08
N LEU A 29 7.88 -23.96 -32.29
CA LEU A 29 6.92 -23.87 -31.20
C LEU A 29 6.63 -25.28 -30.69
N ALA A 30 7.00 -25.56 -29.44
CA ALA A 30 6.59 -26.75 -28.73
C ALA A 30 5.31 -26.42 -27.94
N VAL A 31 4.20 -27.05 -28.31
CA VAL A 31 2.87 -26.82 -27.72
C VAL A 31 2.44 -28.07 -26.98
N SER A 32 2.25 -27.96 -25.67
CA SER A 32 1.74 -29.03 -24.81
C SER A 32 0.35 -28.67 -24.33
N VAL A 33 -0.64 -29.50 -24.67
CA VAL A 33 -2.02 -29.36 -24.20
C VAL A 33 -2.35 -30.55 -23.33
N ARG A 34 -2.87 -30.30 -22.12
CA ARG A 34 -3.36 -31.36 -21.24
C ARG A 34 -4.70 -30.96 -20.62
N PRO A 35 -5.64 -31.90 -20.46
CA PRO A 35 -6.80 -31.68 -19.60
C PRO A 35 -6.35 -31.31 -18.19
N THR A 36 -7.01 -30.32 -17.63
CA THR A 36 -6.89 -29.94 -16.23
C THR A 36 -8.28 -29.65 -15.71
N HIS A 37 -8.41 -29.47 -14.41
CA HIS A 37 -9.62 -28.94 -13.80
C HIS A 37 -9.20 -27.83 -12.86
N THR A 38 -10.03 -26.79 -12.78
CA THR A 38 -9.97 -25.90 -11.63
C THR A 38 -10.40 -26.71 -10.42
N ALA A 39 -9.68 -26.54 -9.32
CA ALA A 39 -10.19 -27.05 -8.06
C ALA A 39 -11.20 -26.07 -7.42
N GLY A 40 -11.32 -24.86 -7.99
CA GLY A 40 -12.30 -23.81 -7.66
C GLY A 40 -12.38 -23.44 -6.19
N ILE A 41 -13.28 -22.51 -5.88
CA ILE A 41 -13.57 -22.09 -4.51
C ILE A 41 -14.70 -22.98 -3.97
N ASP A 42 -14.57 -23.44 -2.73
CA ASP A 42 -15.58 -24.27 -2.04
C ASP A 42 -16.05 -25.52 -2.81
N GLY A 43 -15.16 -26.10 -3.63
CA GLY A 43 -15.42 -27.37 -4.33
C GLY A 43 -16.10 -27.22 -5.70
N GLN A 44 -16.21 -26.01 -6.23
CA GLN A 44 -16.59 -25.83 -7.64
C GLN A 44 -15.50 -26.38 -8.56
N ARG A 45 -15.89 -27.13 -9.58
CA ARG A 45 -14.97 -27.71 -10.55
C ARG A 45 -15.35 -27.28 -11.96
N ARG A 46 -14.38 -26.75 -12.69
CA ARG A 46 -14.48 -26.45 -14.13
C ARG A 46 -13.43 -27.27 -14.85
N ASP A 47 -13.80 -28.02 -15.87
CA ASP A 47 -12.85 -28.75 -16.70
C ASP A 47 -12.25 -27.78 -17.73
N LEU A 48 -10.92 -27.72 -17.78
CA LEU A 48 -10.13 -26.78 -18.58
C LEU A 48 -9.04 -27.50 -19.36
N LEU A 49 -8.35 -26.77 -20.24
CA LEU A 49 -7.13 -27.22 -20.88
C LEU A 49 -5.96 -26.35 -20.39
N ALA A 50 -4.93 -26.99 -19.82
CA ALA A 50 -3.67 -26.31 -19.57
C ALA A 50 -2.84 -26.33 -20.86
N VAL A 51 -2.51 -25.16 -21.37
CA VAL A 51 -1.74 -24.96 -22.60
C VAL A 51 -0.39 -24.35 -22.25
N SER A 52 0.70 -25.06 -22.55
CA SER A 52 2.07 -24.57 -22.39
C SER A 52 2.75 -24.45 -23.74
N ILE A 53 3.33 -23.29 -24.03
CA ILE A 53 3.95 -23.01 -25.32
C ILE A 53 5.37 -22.50 -25.10
N PHE A 54 6.32 -23.15 -25.76
CA PHE A 54 7.73 -22.82 -25.69
C PHE A 54 8.26 -22.52 -27.08
N LEU A 55 8.98 -21.40 -27.21
CA LEU A 55 9.81 -21.15 -28.38
C LEU A 55 11.16 -21.83 -28.17
N VAL A 56 11.42 -22.87 -28.96
CA VAL A 56 12.65 -23.65 -28.90
C VAL A 56 13.52 -23.28 -30.09
N ASN A 57 14.75 -22.85 -29.80
CA ASN A 57 15.72 -22.60 -30.86
C ASN A 57 16.36 -23.92 -31.32
N ARG A 58 16.00 -24.40 -32.50
CA ARG A 58 16.61 -25.55 -33.20
C ARG A 58 17.41 -25.14 -34.43
N ARG A 59 17.78 -23.85 -34.55
CA ARG A 59 18.73 -23.40 -35.58
C ARG A 59 20.04 -24.17 -35.43
N SER A 60 20.72 -24.42 -36.55
CA SER A 60 22.03 -25.05 -36.53
C SER A 60 23.02 -24.23 -35.69
N GLU A 61 23.93 -24.92 -35.00
CA GLU A 61 24.93 -24.25 -34.19
C GLU A 61 25.89 -23.45 -35.09
N ALA A 62 26.02 -22.16 -34.80
CA ALA A 62 27.07 -21.34 -35.40
C ALA A 62 28.43 -21.65 -34.75
N LEU A 63 29.52 -21.28 -35.43
CA LEU A 63 30.86 -21.32 -34.83
C LEU A 63 30.85 -20.57 -33.49
N ARG A 64 31.53 -21.11 -32.47
CA ARG A 64 31.47 -20.61 -31.08
C ARG A 64 31.62 -19.09 -30.92
N ARG A 65 32.44 -18.44 -31.76
CA ARG A 65 32.67 -16.98 -31.73
C ARG A 65 31.52 -16.13 -32.31
N TYR A 66 30.53 -16.79 -32.92
CA TYR A 66 29.36 -16.23 -33.61
C TYR A 66 28.05 -16.89 -33.16
N GLY A 67 28.05 -17.55 -31.99
CA GLY A 67 26.88 -18.28 -31.49
C GLY A 67 25.65 -17.40 -31.31
N ASP A 68 25.86 -16.14 -30.97
CA ASP A 68 24.85 -15.10 -30.84
C ASP A 68 24.06 -14.86 -32.14
N LEU A 69 24.67 -15.01 -33.31
CA LEU A 69 23.99 -14.87 -34.61
C LEU A 69 22.89 -15.92 -34.82
N ALA A 70 23.01 -17.09 -34.18
CA ALA A 70 22.01 -18.15 -34.24
C ALA A 70 20.91 -17.99 -33.17
N PHE A 71 21.09 -17.12 -32.17
CA PHE A 71 20.15 -16.96 -31.07
C PHE A 71 18.94 -16.10 -31.43
N CYS A 72 17.85 -16.28 -30.68
CA CYS A 72 16.65 -15.46 -30.77
C CYS A 72 16.49 -14.75 -29.43
N PHE A 73 16.74 -13.44 -29.45
CA PHE A 73 16.57 -12.57 -28.29
C PHE A 73 15.24 -11.83 -28.39
N GLN A 74 14.66 -11.49 -27.24
CA GLN A 74 13.42 -10.67 -27.14
C GLN A 74 12.25 -11.21 -27.96
N ALA A 75 12.08 -12.53 -28.03
CA ALA A 75 10.91 -13.12 -28.65
C ALA A 75 9.65 -12.81 -27.84
N ARG A 76 8.55 -12.52 -28.55
CA ARG A 76 7.20 -12.44 -27.99
C ARG A 76 6.37 -13.59 -28.54
N LEU A 77 5.83 -14.40 -27.64
CA LEU A 77 4.77 -15.35 -27.95
C LEU A 77 3.44 -14.68 -27.66
N GLU A 78 2.51 -14.79 -28.60
CA GLU A 78 1.15 -14.26 -28.48
C GLU A 78 0.17 -15.33 -28.96
N LEU A 79 -0.88 -15.53 -28.18
CA LEU A 79 -1.91 -16.53 -28.41
C LEU A 79 -3.25 -15.84 -28.45
N GLU A 80 -4.02 -16.17 -29.47
CA GLU A 80 -5.40 -15.75 -29.65
C GLU A 80 -6.29 -17.00 -29.65
N SER A 81 -7.39 -16.96 -28.91
CA SER A 81 -8.35 -18.05 -28.81
C SER A 81 -9.78 -17.52 -28.74
N SER A 82 -10.63 -17.97 -29.64
CA SER A 82 -12.08 -17.68 -29.61
C SER A 82 -12.81 -18.39 -28.47
N LEU A 83 -12.17 -19.40 -27.85
CA LEU A 83 -12.69 -20.05 -26.64
C LEU A 83 -12.48 -19.19 -25.38
N GLY A 84 -11.57 -18.21 -25.45
CA GLY A 84 -11.13 -17.43 -24.30
C GLY A 84 -10.07 -18.15 -23.44
N PHE A 85 -9.50 -17.39 -22.51
CA PHE A 85 -8.59 -17.84 -21.47
C PHE A 85 -9.25 -17.65 -20.11
N GLU A 86 -9.17 -18.67 -19.28
CA GLU A 86 -9.74 -18.65 -17.93
C GLU A 86 -8.71 -18.11 -16.93
N PRO A 87 -9.16 -17.40 -15.88
CA PRO A 87 -8.28 -16.93 -14.82
C PRO A 87 -7.67 -18.11 -14.05
N ASN A 88 -6.40 -17.99 -13.70
CA ASN A 88 -5.74 -18.91 -12.77
C ASN A 88 -6.27 -18.68 -11.36
N ASP A 89 -6.86 -19.72 -10.77
CA ASP A 89 -7.29 -19.70 -9.38
C ASP A 89 -6.05 -19.75 -8.46
N ASP A 90 -5.81 -18.70 -7.65
CA ASP A 90 -4.75 -18.70 -6.63
C ASP A 90 -5.17 -19.49 -5.38
N ARG A 91 -5.16 -20.81 -5.54
CA ARG A 91 -5.49 -21.72 -4.44
C ARG A 91 -4.45 -21.77 -3.34
N ALA A 92 -3.18 -21.47 -3.67
CA ALA A 92 -2.13 -21.49 -2.67
C ALA A 92 -2.44 -20.45 -1.57
N SER A 93 -2.88 -19.25 -1.98
CA SER A 93 -3.28 -18.21 -1.05
C SER A 93 -4.64 -18.47 -0.38
N TYR A 94 -5.64 -18.97 -1.12
CA TYR A 94 -6.96 -19.29 -0.55
C TYR A 94 -6.91 -20.42 0.50
N ASP A 95 -6.14 -21.48 0.23
CA ASP A 95 -6.00 -22.63 1.12
C ASP A 95 -4.89 -22.48 2.17
N ALA A 96 -4.19 -21.35 2.19
CA ALA A 96 -3.12 -21.08 3.13
C ALA A 96 -3.58 -21.21 4.59
N GLU A 97 -2.71 -21.75 5.43
CA GLU A 97 -2.88 -21.71 6.89
C GLU A 97 -2.46 -20.36 7.48
N ASP A 98 -1.52 -19.69 6.81
CA ASP A 98 -1.01 -18.37 7.20
C ASP A 98 -2.06 -17.27 6.96
N PHE A 99 -2.26 -16.42 7.97
CA PHE A 99 -3.28 -15.38 7.92
C PHE A 99 -2.97 -14.30 6.89
N ASP A 100 -1.71 -13.89 6.75
CA ASP A 100 -1.32 -12.83 5.82
C ASP A 100 -1.56 -13.27 4.37
N GLN A 101 -1.32 -14.54 4.04
CA GLN A 101 -1.65 -15.11 2.74
C GLN A 101 -3.16 -15.12 2.47
N ARG A 102 -3.98 -15.49 3.46
CA ARG A 102 -5.45 -15.46 3.34
C ARG A 102 -6.00 -14.03 3.23
N LEU A 103 -5.39 -13.07 3.93
CA LEU A 103 -5.72 -11.66 3.83
C LEU A 103 -5.38 -11.11 2.44
N SER A 104 -4.21 -11.48 1.91
CA SER A 104 -3.81 -11.16 0.54
C SER A 104 -4.80 -11.72 -0.48
N ASP A 105 -5.20 -12.99 -0.35
CA ASP A 105 -6.23 -13.60 -1.19
C ASP A 105 -7.55 -12.81 -1.17
N LEU A 106 -8.01 -12.35 0.00
CA LEU A 106 -9.22 -11.52 0.10
C LEU A 106 -9.04 -10.14 -0.58
N HIS A 107 -7.90 -9.48 -0.39
CA HIS A 107 -7.61 -8.17 -0.99
C HIS A 107 -7.50 -8.23 -2.50
N TYR A 108 -6.91 -9.29 -3.03
CA TYR A 108 -6.64 -9.47 -4.46
C TYR A 108 -7.60 -10.46 -5.13
N ARG A 109 -8.73 -10.78 -4.50
CA ARG A 109 -9.73 -11.75 -5.01
C ARG A 109 -10.25 -11.42 -6.41
N ASP A 110 -10.28 -10.12 -6.75
CA ASP A 110 -10.78 -9.60 -8.03
C ASP A 110 -9.63 -9.40 -9.04
N VAL A 111 -8.39 -9.73 -8.66
CA VAL A 111 -7.20 -9.65 -9.52
C VAL A 111 -6.86 -11.05 -10.00
N ALA A 112 -7.07 -11.28 -11.30
CA ALA A 112 -6.80 -12.56 -11.93
C ALA A 112 -5.54 -12.53 -12.81
N SER A 113 -4.86 -13.67 -12.90
CA SER A 113 -3.78 -13.90 -13.88
C SER A 113 -4.25 -14.88 -14.94
N TYR A 114 -4.13 -14.50 -16.22
CA TYR A 114 -4.55 -15.35 -17.35
C TYR A 114 -3.39 -16.08 -18.03
N ALA A 115 -2.16 -15.65 -17.75
CA ALA A 115 -0.95 -16.24 -18.32
C ALA A 115 0.22 -16.12 -17.37
N THR A 116 1.08 -17.13 -17.38
CA THR A 116 2.34 -17.16 -16.63
C THR A 116 3.48 -17.40 -17.59
N GLY A 117 4.45 -16.47 -17.61
CA GLY A 117 5.67 -16.64 -18.39
C GLY A 117 6.69 -17.50 -17.64
N HIS A 118 7.35 -18.41 -18.35
CA HIS A 118 8.54 -19.11 -17.87
C HIS A 118 9.78 -18.37 -18.39
N ASN A 119 10.64 -17.88 -17.48
CA ASN A 119 11.80 -17.04 -17.82
C ASN A 119 11.45 -15.71 -18.54
N SER A 120 10.18 -15.31 -18.51
CA SER A 120 9.64 -14.04 -19.01
C SER A 120 8.37 -13.68 -18.22
N SER A 121 7.85 -12.48 -18.35
CA SER A 121 6.54 -12.14 -17.77
C SER A 121 5.41 -12.52 -18.73
N GLY A 122 4.23 -12.84 -18.19
CA GLY A 122 3.00 -13.03 -18.96
C GLY A 122 2.09 -11.82 -18.80
N ASP A 123 1.32 -11.51 -19.83
CA ASP A 123 0.35 -10.41 -19.85
C ASP A 123 -0.81 -10.77 -20.80
N TRP A 124 -1.88 -9.98 -20.81
CA TRP A 124 -3.11 -10.28 -21.53
C TRP A 124 -3.80 -9.04 -22.09
N GLY A 125 -4.65 -9.27 -23.09
CA GLY A 125 -5.45 -8.21 -23.72
C GLY A 125 -6.59 -7.72 -22.83
N ALA A 126 -7.33 -6.73 -23.31
CA ALA A 126 -8.58 -6.32 -22.68
C ALA A 126 -9.65 -7.42 -22.80
N LEU A 127 -10.66 -7.36 -21.92
CA LEU A 127 -11.85 -8.18 -22.05
C LEU A 127 -12.58 -7.86 -23.37
N ASP A 128 -13.07 -8.88 -24.05
CA ASP A 128 -13.94 -8.74 -25.21
C ASP A 128 -15.36 -8.30 -24.82
N GLY A 129 -16.26 -8.18 -25.81
CA GLY A 129 -17.65 -7.77 -25.59
C GLY A 129 -18.46 -8.74 -24.72
N ASP A 130 -18.01 -9.98 -24.56
CA ASP A 130 -18.62 -11.02 -23.73
C ASP A 130 -17.92 -11.17 -22.36
N GLY A 131 -16.96 -10.29 -22.05
CA GLY A 131 -16.22 -10.31 -20.80
C GLY A 131 -15.16 -11.41 -20.71
N ARG A 132 -14.55 -11.82 -21.84
CA ARG A 132 -13.52 -12.85 -21.90
C ARG A 132 -12.16 -12.29 -22.31
N ILE A 133 -11.10 -12.88 -21.78
CA ILE A 133 -9.75 -12.64 -22.29
C ILE A 133 -9.51 -13.56 -23.48
N THR A 134 -9.37 -13.00 -24.68
CA THR A 134 -9.13 -13.80 -25.91
C THR A 134 -7.66 -13.81 -26.33
N THR A 135 -6.83 -12.96 -25.73
CA THR A 135 -5.43 -12.77 -26.12
C THR A 135 -4.52 -12.79 -24.90
N VAL A 136 -3.48 -13.61 -24.94
CA VAL A 136 -2.40 -13.65 -23.93
C VAL A 136 -1.04 -13.61 -24.61
N PHE A 137 -0.04 -13.01 -23.97
CA PHE A 137 1.28 -12.87 -24.55
C PHE A 137 2.40 -12.79 -23.50
N THR A 138 3.63 -13.02 -23.94
CA THR A 138 4.82 -12.83 -23.11
C THR A 138 5.37 -11.41 -23.26
N THR A 139 5.86 -10.82 -22.17
CA THR A 139 6.59 -9.54 -22.19
C THR A 139 7.93 -9.65 -21.46
N SER A 140 8.96 -9.05 -22.05
CA SER A 140 10.32 -9.03 -21.47
C SER A 140 10.51 -7.89 -20.46
N ILE A 141 9.74 -6.82 -20.60
CA ILE A 141 9.76 -5.64 -19.72
C ILE A 141 8.30 -5.30 -19.45
N PRO A 142 7.67 -5.87 -18.40
CA PRO A 142 6.29 -5.55 -18.06
C PRO A 142 6.21 -4.08 -17.61
N CYS A 143 5.20 -3.38 -18.12
CA CYS A 143 4.86 -2.02 -17.72
C CYS A 143 3.39 -2.01 -17.35
N GLN A 144 3.06 -1.50 -16.16
CA GLN A 144 1.69 -1.41 -15.67
C GLN A 144 1.48 -0.06 -15.01
N ASP A 145 0.30 0.52 -15.23
CA ASP A 145 -0.10 1.74 -14.54
C ASP A 145 -0.48 1.41 -13.09
N VAL A 146 0.05 2.18 -12.15
CA VAL A 146 -0.32 2.07 -10.74
C VAL A 146 -1.22 3.23 -10.39
N GLU A 147 -2.47 2.94 -10.11
CA GLU A 147 -3.44 3.96 -9.71
C GLU A 147 -3.01 4.66 -8.42
N LYS A 148 -3.09 5.99 -8.41
CA LYS A 148 -2.89 6.78 -7.19
C LYS A 148 -4.16 6.71 -6.36
N LEU A 149 -4.06 6.16 -5.16
CA LEU A 149 -5.18 6.13 -4.23
C LEU A 149 -5.61 7.55 -3.83
N GLY A 150 -6.84 7.93 -4.20
CA GLY A 150 -7.49 9.17 -3.79
C GLY A 150 -8.14 9.05 -2.41
N ALA A 151 -7.35 8.92 -1.35
CA ALA A 151 -7.88 8.83 0.02
C ALA A 151 -8.19 10.20 0.67
N ASP A 152 -8.57 11.19 -0.14
CA ASP A 152 -9.02 12.50 0.34
C ASP A 152 -10.55 12.50 0.40
N ILE A 153 -11.09 11.82 1.41
CA ILE A 153 -12.52 11.76 1.69
C ILE A 153 -12.86 12.93 2.60
N ASP A 154 -13.82 13.74 2.18
CA ASP A 154 -14.38 14.77 3.05
C ASP A 154 -15.52 14.17 3.89
N LEU A 155 -15.42 14.31 5.21
CA LEU A 155 -16.38 13.75 6.15
C LEU A 155 -17.06 14.90 6.91
N PRO A 156 -18.37 15.13 6.69
CA PRO A 156 -19.10 16.19 7.39
C PRO A 156 -18.97 16.06 8.91
N GLY A 157 -18.71 17.18 9.58
CA GLY A 157 -18.56 17.22 11.04
C GLY A 157 -17.18 16.79 11.56
N VAL A 158 -16.20 16.52 10.69
CA VAL A 158 -14.81 16.27 11.09
C VAL A 158 -13.89 17.35 10.51
N ILE A 159 -13.21 18.09 11.39
CA ILE A 159 -12.21 19.07 10.99
C ILE A 159 -10.91 18.36 10.62
N ARG A 160 -10.37 18.67 9.45
CA ARG A 160 -9.10 18.09 8.94
C ARG A 160 -7.97 19.09 8.80
N GLY A 161 -8.27 20.39 8.79
CA GLY A 161 -7.26 21.45 8.71
C GLY A 161 -6.34 21.40 9.92
N MET A 162 -5.02 21.35 9.68
CA MET A 162 -4.04 21.26 10.76
C MET A 162 -4.13 22.50 11.66
N GLU A 163 -4.14 23.70 11.09
CA GLU A 163 -4.27 24.94 11.87
C GLU A 163 -5.61 25.05 12.62
N ASP A 164 -6.71 24.60 12.00
CA ASP A 164 -8.03 24.60 12.61
C ASP A 164 -8.11 23.63 13.80
N LEU A 165 -7.50 22.46 13.69
CA LEU A 165 -7.39 21.50 14.79
C LEU A 165 -6.51 22.03 15.92
N ALA A 166 -5.44 22.75 15.60
CA ALA A 166 -4.62 23.41 16.63
C ALA A 166 -5.43 24.46 17.40
N LYS A 167 -6.28 25.23 16.72
CA LYS A 167 -7.20 26.19 17.35
C LYS A 167 -8.30 25.50 18.14
N ALA A 168 -8.90 24.44 17.61
CA ALA A 168 -9.92 23.66 18.32
C ALA A 168 -9.37 23.07 19.64
N ALA A 169 -8.09 22.71 19.67
CA ALA A 169 -7.41 22.20 20.85
C ALA A 169 -7.25 23.22 22.01
N GLU A 170 -7.57 24.50 21.81
CA GLU A 170 -7.64 25.49 22.91
C GLU A 170 -8.75 25.13 23.92
N GLY A 171 -9.81 24.44 23.48
CA GLY A 171 -10.93 24.03 24.33
C GLY A 171 -11.24 22.53 24.22
N ALA A 172 -11.48 21.86 25.35
CA ALA A 172 -11.78 20.43 25.36
C ALA A 172 -13.06 20.08 24.57
N ASP A 173 -14.13 20.85 24.74
CA ASP A 173 -15.39 20.62 24.02
C ASP A 173 -15.28 20.94 22.53
N SER A 174 -14.53 21.99 22.17
CA SER A 174 -14.28 22.38 20.78
C SER A 174 -13.52 21.28 20.03
N LEU A 175 -12.44 20.75 20.63
CA LEU A 175 -11.68 19.66 20.04
C LEU A 175 -12.47 18.36 19.95
N ARG A 176 -13.29 18.04 20.97
CA ARG A 176 -14.17 16.87 20.92
C ARG A 176 -15.15 16.99 19.75
N ALA A 177 -15.85 18.12 19.65
CA ALA A 177 -16.81 18.37 18.57
C ALA A 177 -16.17 18.31 17.18
N ALA A 178 -14.90 18.72 17.05
CA ALA A 178 -14.15 18.67 15.81
C ALA A 178 -13.81 17.23 15.32
N LEU A 179 -13.84 16.23 16.19
CA LEU A 179 -13.33 14.88 15.92
C LEU A 179 -14.34 13.76 16.19
N GLU A 180 -15.38 13.98 17.01
CA GLU A 180 -16.27 12.93 17.51
C GLU A 180 -17.05 12.18 16.41
N GLN A 181 -17.26 12.80 15.26
CA GLN A 181 -17.93 12.16 14.13
C GLN A 181 -17.05 11.14 13.40
N LEU A 182 -15.73 11.16 13.58
CA LEU A 182 -14.82 10.22 12.92
C LEU A 182 -15.08 8.75 13.28
N PRO A 183 -15.09 8.34 14.57
CA PRO A 183 -15.42 6.96 14.93
C PRO A 183 -16.87 6.59 14.60
N VAL A 184 -17.80 7.55 14.65
CA VAL A 184 -19.22 7.31 14.28
C VAL A 184 -19.35 6.94 12.80
N ALA A 185 -18.72 7.72 11.92
CA ALA A 185 -18.72 7.45 10.48
C ALA A 185 -17.99 6.14 10.15
N TYR A 186 -16.89 5.85 10.85
CA TYR A 186 -16.16 4.59 10.65
C TYR A 186 -17.00 3.37 11.04
N ALA A 187 -17.78 3.47 12.12
CA ALA A 187 -18.73 2.44 12.53
C ALA A 187 -19.85 2.23 11.49
N ALA A 188 -20.41 3.31 10.96
CA ALA A 188 -21.43 3.24 9.92
C ALA A 188 -20.88 2.55 8.65
N TRP A 189 -19.66 2.90 8.25
CA TRP A 189 -18.97 2.25 7.13
C TRP A 189 -18.72 0.76 7.38
N ALA A 190 -18.37 0.35 8.61
CA ALA A 190 -18.19 -1.06 8.97
C ALA A 190 -19.50 -1.87 8.77
N VAL A 191 -20.65 -1.30 9.16
CA VAL A 191 -21.97 -1.93 8.96
C VAL A 191 -22.29 -2.10 7.47
N GLU A 192 -21.89 -1.15 6.61
CA GLU A 192 -22.04 -1.29 5.16
C GLU A 192 -21.20 -2.44 4.61
N ARG A 193 -19.93 -2.54 5.04
CA ARG A 193 -19.02 -3.62 4.63
C ARG A 193 -19.50 -5.00 5.11
N GLU A 194 -20.09 -5.08 6.31
CA GLU A 194 -20.65 -6.32 6.83
C GLU A 194 -21.75 -6.90 5.92
N ARG A 195 -22.58 -6.05 5.32
CA ARG A 195 -23.64 -6.46 4.37
C ARG A 195 -23.08 -7.05 3.07
N GLU A 196 -21.84 -6.75 2.73
CA GLU A 196 -21.16 -7.23 1.52
C GLU A 196 -20.50 -8.60 1.74
N VAL A 197 -20.23 -9.00 2.99
CA VAL A 197 -19.50 -10.24 3.30
C VAL A 197 -20.17 -11.47 2.69
N ALA A 198 -21.50 -11.54 2.75
CA ALA A 198 -22.26 -12.66 2.18
C ALA A 198 -22.13 -12.79 0.65
N ARG A 199 -21.69 -11.73 -0.05
CA ARG A 199 -21.46 -11.72 -1.50
C ARG A 199 -20.02 -12.08 -1.88
N ILE A 200 -19.13 -12.22 -0.91
CA ILE A 200 -17.74 -12.60 -1.16
C ILE A 200 -17.70 -14.10 -1.42
N ASP A 201 -17.21 -14.49 -2.60
CA ASP A 201 -17.03 -15.90 -2.92
C ASP A 201 -15.99 -16.53 -2.00
N GLY A 202 -16.33 -17.67 -1.40
CA GLY A 202 -15.41 -18.45 -0.58
C GLY A 202 -15.59 -18.29 0.92
N ARG A 203 -15.94 -19.38 1.61
CA ARG A 203 -16.10 -19.41 3.08
C ARG A 203 -14.85 -18.91 3.82
N LYS A 204 -13.65 -19.34 3.41
CA LYS A 204 -12.39 -18.89 4.03
C LYS A 204 -12.15 -17.39 3.89
N ARG A 205 -12.61 -16.77 2.79
CA ARG A 205 -12.53 -15.31 2.57
C ARG A 205 -13.54 -14.57 3.44
N GLN A 206 -14.75 -15.09 3.57
CA GLN A 206 -15.78 -14.55 4.45
C GLN A 206 -15.33 -14.57 5.92
N GLU A 207 -14.68 -15.65 6.37
CA GLU A 207 -14.09 -15.73 7.71
C GLU A 207 -13.07 -14.62 7.98
N VAL A 208 -12.17 -14.36 7.03
CA VAL A 208 -11.19 -13.27 7.12
C VAL A 208 -11.90 -11.92 7.14
N ALA A 209 -12.90 -11.70 6.29
CA ALA A 209 -13.68 -10.46 6.28
C ALA A 209 -14.36 -10.20 7.64
N HIS A 210 -14.94 -11.22 8.27
CA HIS A 210 -15.50 -11.10 9.61
C HIS A 210 -14.43 -10.82 10.68
N GLN A 211 -13.21 -11.33 10.53
CA GLN A 211 -12.10 -10.96 11.40
C GLN A 211 -11.72 -9.48 11.25
N LEU A 212 -11.59 -9.00 10.02
CA LEU A 212 -11.29 -7.59 9.75
C LEU A 212 -12.37 -6.66 10.32
N LEU A 213 -13.66 -7.04 10.26
CA LEU A 213 -14.74 -6.27 10.90
C LEU A 213 -14.57 -6.17 12.41
N ARG A 214 -14.14 -7.24 13.09
CA ARG A 214 -13.81 -7.18 14.52
C ARG A 214 -12.61 -6.27 14.80
N GLU A 215 -11.59 -6.31 13.95
CA GLU A 215 -10.42 -5.42 14.07
C GLU A 215 -10.78 -3.96 13.81
N ILE A 216 -11.72 -3.69 12.89
CA ILE A 216 -12.29 -2.35 12.65
C ILE A 216 -12.97 -1.83 13.92
N ASP A 217 -13.75 -2.67 14.62
CA ASP A 217 -14.39 -2.28 15.87
C ASP A 217 -13.37 -1.90 16.96
N VAL A 218 -12.31 -2.71 17.12
CA VAL A 218 -11.21 -2.40 18.05
C VAL A 218 -10.53 -1.08 17.68
N ALA A 219 -10.22 -0.87 16.40
CA ALA A 219 -9.58 0.37 15.93
C ALA A 219 -10.48 1.60 16.16
N LYS A 220 -11.79 1.48 15.88
CA LYS A 220 -12.79 2.52 16.15
C LYS A 220 -12.82 2.90 17.64
N ASP A 221 -12.83 1.91 18.53
CA ASP A 221 -12.87 2.15 19.97
C ASP A 221 -11.59 2.83 20.47
N ARG A 222 -10.43 2.46 19.92
CA ARG A 222 -9.14 3.11 20.19
C ARG A 222 -9.11 4.56 19.70
N ILE A 223 -9.63 4.85 18.51
CA ILE A 223 -9.79 6.23 18.00
C ILE A 223 -10.66 7.06 18.95
N ALA A 224 -11.83 6.53 19.32
CA ALA A 224 -12.74 7.19 20.25
C ALA A 224 -12.08 7.42 21.62
N SER A 225 -11.27 6.47 22.09
CA SER A 225 -10.50 6.60 23.33
C SER A 225 -9.45 7.70 23.26
N GLY A 226 -8.71 7.78 22.14
CA GLY A 226 -7.78 8.88 21.88
C GLY A 226 -8.45 10.26 21.91
N ILE A 227 -9.65 10.39 21.34
CA ILE A 227 -10.42 11.65 21.40
C ILE A 227 -10.80 11.99 22.85
N ARG A 228 -11.29 11.00 23.62
CA ARG A 228 -11.59 11.19 25.04
C ARG A 228 -10.35 11.59 25.84
N ARG A 229 -9.19 11.01 25.55
CA ARG A 229 -7.90 11.37 26.16
C ARG A 229 -7.56 12.84 25.93
N LEU A 230 -7.71 13.34 24.70
CA LEU A 230 -7.46 14.75 24.37
C LEU A 230 -8.44 15.70 25.09
N ALA A 231 -9.69 15.28 25.29
CA ALA A 231 -10.64 16.07 26.06
C ALA A 231 -10.27 16.13 27.56
N ALA A 232 -9.88 14.99 28.14
CA ALA A 232 -9.65 14.84 29.58
C ALA A 232 -8.28 15.33 30.07
N ASP A 233 -7.22 15.21 29.26
CA ASP A 233 -5.84 15.55 29.65
C ASP A 233 -5.37 16.84 28.95
N PRO A 234 -5.26 17.98 29.66
CA PRO A 234 -4.79 19.24 29.09
C PRO A 234 -3.38 19.17 28.47
N VAL A 235 -2.49 18.33 29.02
CA VAL A 235 -1.11 18.20 28.51
C VAL A 235 -1.12 17.48 27.16
N SER A 236 -1.93 16.42 27.03
CA SER A 236 -2.13 15.73 25.76
C SER A 236 -2.82 16.62 24.73
N ARG A 237 -3.79 17.43 25.15
CA ARG A 237 -4.44 18.39 24.27
C ARG A 237 -3.49 19.46 23.74
N GLU A 238 -2.63 20.00 24.61
CA GLU A 238 -1.60 20.97 24.22
C GLU A 238 -0.57 20.33 23.27
N ALA A 239 -0.14 19.09 23.55
CA ALA A 239 0.75 18.35 22.65
C ALA A 239 0.13 18.12 21.26
N PHE A 240 -1.18 17.86 21.20
CA PHE A 240 -1.93 17.74 19.95
C PHE A 240 -2.00 19.08 19.19
N ALA A 241 -2.15 20.20 19.90
CA ALA A 241 -2.10 21.53 19.28
C ALA A 241 -0.72 21.83 18.68
N ILE A 242 0.35 21.54 19.42
CA ILE A 242 1.75 21.71 18.98
C ILE A 242 2.03 20.82 17.77
N MET A 243 1.62 19.55 17.80
CA MET A 243 1.75 18.63 16.67
C MET A 243 1.15 19.24 15.40
N ASN A 244 -0.08 19.73 15.48
CA ASN A 244 -0.78 20.28 14.33
C ASN A 244 -0.11 21.55 13.78
N ARG A 245 0.29 22.50 14.64
CA ARG A 245 1.02 23.70 14.19
C ARG A 245 2.37 23.36 13.56
N THR A 246 3.10 22.43 14.17
CA THR A 246 4.38 21.93 13.65
C THR A 246 4.20 21.32 12.26
N MET A 247 3.24 20.41 12.11
CA MET A 247 2.95 19.75 10.84
C MET A 247 2.53 20.75 9.77
N ALA A 248 1.72 21.76 10.14
CA ALA A 248 1.31 22.82 9.24
C ALA A 248 2.51 23.66 8.77
N CYS A 249 3.36 24.10 9.70
CA CYS A 249 4.57 24.87 9.42
C CYS A 249 5.51 24.10 8.48
N ALA A 250 5.82 22.84 8.81
CA ALA A 250 6.68 21.98 8.01
C ALA A 250 6.11 21.73 6.61
N SER A 251 4.79 21.53 6.49
CA SER A 251 4.11 21.33 5.21
C SER A 251 4.18 22.57 4.32
N ARG A 252 3.90 23.75 4.88
CA ARG A 252 3.99 25.04 4.17
C ARG A 252 5.42 25.34 3.71
N GLN A 253 6.41 25.12 4.57
CA GLN A 253 7.81 25.32 4.21
C GLN A 253 8.24 24.41 3.06
N ARG A 254 7.84 23.13 3.11
CA ARG A 254 8.09 22.17 2.01
C ARG A 254 7.40 22.61 0.72
N GLY A 255 6.13 23.04 0.80
CA GLY A 255 5.39 23.58 -0.34
C GLY A 255 6.11 24.75 -1.00
N SER A 256 6.63 25.67 -0.19
CA SER A 256 7.43 26.81 -0.63
C SER A 256 8.69 26.38 -1.39
N THR A 257 9.44 25.40 -0.89
CA THR A 257 10.61 24.85 -1.59
C THR A 257 10.26 24.20 -2.93
N ILE A 258 9.08 23.60 -3.06
CA ILE A 258 8.66 22.89 -4.27
C ILE A 258 8.14 23.85 -5.35
N ASN A 259 7.30 24.82 -4.98
CA ASN A 259 6.57 25.66 -5.94
C ASN A 259 7.01 27.14 -5.96
N GLY A 260 7.93 27.53 -5.08
CA GLY A 260 8.49 28.89 -4.99
C GLY A 260 7.57 29.95 -4.38
N LYS A 261 6.34 29.62 -3.98
CA LYS A 261 5.44 30.57 -3.31
C LYS A 261 5.80 30.69 -1.83
N ALA A 262 5.61 31.87 -1.25
CA ALA A 262 5.90 32.07 0.17
C ALA A 262 5.05 31.12 1.07
N PRO A 263 5.54 30.70 2.26
CA PRO A 263 4.84 29.74 3.11
C PRO A 263 3.41 30.14 3.52
N ASP A 264 3.15 31.43 3.69
CA ASP A 264 1.84 32.02 3.99
C ASP A 264 0.88 31.98 2.79
N GLN A 265 1.40 31.93 1.56
CA GLN A 265 0.64 31.79 0.32
C GLN A 265 0.34 30.33 -0.04
N GLN A 266 0.81 29.36 0.74
CA GLN A 266 0.47 27.94 0.54
C GLN A 266 -0.97 27.68 0.98
N ALA A 267 -1.61 26.70 0.35
CA ALA A 267 -2.90 26.19 0.82
C ALA A 267 -2.76 25.66 2.27
N ALA A 268 -3.81 25.82 3.07
CA ALA A 268 -3.84 25.28 4.42
C ALA A 268 -3.74 23.74 4.35
N PRO A 269 -2.73 23.13 4.99
CA PRO A 269 -2.56 21.69 4.96
C PRO A 269 -3.65 20.98 5.77
N THR A 270 -4.19 19.92 5.19
CA THR A 270 -5.22 19.09 5.80
C THR A 270 -4.69 17.67 6.01
N TRP A 271 -5.20 17.02 7.05
CA TRP A 271 -5.03 15.58 7.23
C TRP A 271 -5.94 14.81 6.27
N ARG A 272 -5.43 13.68 5.77
CA ARG A 272 -6.29 12.59 5.29
C ARG A 272 -6.86 11.87 6.51
N LEU A 273 -8.09 11.36 6.41
CA LEU A 273 -8.79 10.75 7.55
C LEU A 273 -7.99 9.62 8.20
N PHE A 274 -7.35 8.77 7.40
CA PHE A 274 -6.54 7.67 7.94
C PHE A 274 -5.30 8.16 8.72
N GLN A 275 -4.71 9.30 8.33
CA GLN A 275 -3.55 9.87 9.03
C GLN A 275 -3.96 10.35 10.42
N LEU A 276 -5.10 11.05 10.48
CA LEU A 276 -5.67 11.55 11.72
C LEU A 276 -6.13 10.40 12.62
N ALA A 277 -6.83 9.41 12.05
CA ALA A 277 -7.20 8.19 12.76
C ALA A 277 -5.98 7.46 13.34
N PHE A 278 -4.90 7.33 12.55
CA PHE A 278 -3.65 6.70 13.00
C PHE A 278 -3.01 7.42 14.18
N VAL A 279 -3.01 8.76 14.19
CA VAL A 279 -2.55 9.51 15.36
C VAL A 279 -3.43 9.22 16.57
N LEU A 280 -4.75 9.32 16.42
CA LEU A 280 -5.72 9.18 17.52
C LEU A 280 -5.70 7.78 18.15
N LEU A 281 -5.64 6.73 17.34
CA LEU A 281 -5.67 5.34 17.83
C LEU A 281 -4.42 4.94 18.63
N ASN A 282 -3.31 5.66 18.44
CA ASN A 282 -2.05 5.39 19.14
C ASN A 282 -1.90 6.15 20.48
N LEU A 283 -2.79 7.10 20.78
CA LEU A 283 -2.54 8.05 21.88
C LEU A 283 -2.49 7.38 23.25
N ASP A 284 -3.45 6.51 23.60
CA ASP A 284 -3.50 5.91 24.92
C ASP A 284 -2.28 5.03 25.22
N GLY A 285 -1.90 4.17 24.27
CA GLY A 285 -0.69 3.35 24.38
C GLY A 285 0.61 4.16 24.44
N LEU A 286 0.62 5.38 23.91
CA LEU A 286 1.78 6.28 23.96
C LEU A 286 1.87 7.05 25.28
N ILE A 287 0.72 7.45 25.83
CA ILE A 287 0.64 8.36 26.99
C ILE A 287 0.71 7.59 28.31
N ASP A 288 0.02 6.45 28.42
CA ASP A 288 -0.10 5.70 29.65
C ASP A 288 0.76 4.42 29.59
N PRO A 289 1.85 4.33 30.38
CA PRO A 289 2.72 3.15 30.41
C PRO A 289 2.03 1.87 30.88
N LEU A 290 0.88 1.97 31.56
CA LEU A 290 0.11 0.83 32.06
C LEU A 290 -1.08 0.48 31.16
N HIS A 291 -1.31 1.23 30.07
CA HIS A 291 -2.39 0.94 29.14
C HIS A 291 -2.14 -0.36 28.40
N GLN A 292 -3.18 -1.17 28.17
CA GLN A 292 -3.07 -2.44 27.46
C GLN A 292 -2.47 -2.29 26.04
N ASP A 293 -2.82 -1.19 25.35
CA ASP A 293 -2.31 -0.89 24.01
C ASP A 293 -0.80 -0.58 24.01
N ARG A 294 -0.15 -0.36 25.16
CA ARG A 294 1.28 -0.07 25.24
C ARG A 294 2.16 -1.16 24.61
N ALA A 295 1.68 -2.40 24.64
CA ALA A 295 2.35 -3.57 24.05
C ALA A 295 2.00 -3.80 22.57
N THR A 296 1.10 -2.99 21.99
CA THR A 296 0.63 -3.14 20.61
C THR A 296 1.62 -2.51 19.62
N VAL A 297 1.84 -3.19 18.50
CA VAL A 297 2.57 -2.64 17.34
C VAL A 297 1.55 -2.35 16.24
N ASP A 298 1.29 -1.07 15.98
CA ASP A 298 0.35 -0.65 14.96
C ASP A 298 1.01 -0.55 13.58
N LEU A 299 0.43 -1.25 12.59
CA LEU A 299 0.90 -1.27 11.21
C LEU A 299 0.12 -0.28 10.35
N LEU A 300 0.81 0.70 9.76
CA LEU A 300 0.23 1.62 8.78
C LEU A 300 0.40 1.09 7.35
N PHE A 301 -0.57 0.29 6.89
CA PHE A 301 -0.57 -0.30 5.55
C PHE A 301 -1.37 0.53 4.55
N PHE A 302 -0.68 1.32 3.73
CA PHE A 302 -1.25 2.13 2.64
C PHE A 302 -0.33 2.08 1.41
N PRO A 303 -0.83 2.28 0.18
CA PRO A 303 0.00 2.30 -1.02
C PRO A 303 1.07 3.41 -0.99
N THR A 304 2.12 3.26 -1.81
CA THR A 304 3.17 4.27 -2.00
C THR A 304 2.57 5.58 -2.52
N GLY A 305 3.12 6.72 -2.09
CA GLY A 305 2.54 8.03 -2.39
C GLY A 305 1.22 8.34 -1.66
N GLY A 306 0.66 7.42 -0.89
CA GLY A 306 -0.60 7.57 -0.14
C GLY A 306 -0.55 8.50 1.08
N GLY A 307 0.57 9.14 1.39
CA GLY A 307 0.68 10.07 2.53
C GLY A 307 0.95 9.41 3.89
N LYS A 308 1.54 8.20 3.91
CA LYS A 308 1.93 7.52 5.16
C LYS A 308 2.89 8.34 6.03
N THR A 309 3.77 9.09 5.36
CA THR A 309 4.82 9.88 6.02
C THR A 309 4.25 10.91 6.98
N GLU A 310 3.21 11.63 6.55
CA GLU A 310 2.57 12.64 7.39
C GLU A 310 1.96 12.03 8.65
N ALA A 311 1.39 10.81 8.59
CA ALA A 311 0.79 10.15 9.75
C ALA A 311 1.81 9.85 10.86
N TYR A 312 2.93 9.17 10.52
CA TYR A 312 3.93 8.82 11.54
C TYR A 312 4.75 10.03 11.99
N LEU A 313 4.95 11.04 11.12
CA LEU A 313 5.59 12.30 11.52
C LEU A 313 4.71 13.11 12.47
N GLY A 314 3.39 13.12 12.25
CA GLY A 314 2.43 13.68 13.20
C GLY A 314 2.53 13.00 14.56
N LEU A 315 2.47 11.67 14.59
CA LEU A 315 2.59 10.91 15.85
C LEU A 315 3.95 11.15 16.54
N ALA A 316 5.04 11.25 15.77
CA ALA A 316 6.36 11.60 16.30
C ALA A 316 6.39 13.00 16.94
N ALA A 317 5.81 14.00 16.27
CA ALA A 317 5.71 15.36 16.81
C ALA A 317 4.87 15.40 18.09
N PHE A 318 3.74 14.69 18.12
CA PHE A 318 2.94 14.52 19.33
C PHE A 318 3.75 13.91 20.47
N ALA A 319 4.45 12.80 20.20
CA ALA A 319 5.25 12.08 21.19
C ALA A 319 6.34 12.97 21.81
N ILE A 320 7.07 13.69 20.96
CA ILE A 320 8.11 14.64 21.39
C ILE A 320 7.48 15.75 22.22
N ALA A 321 6.46 16.44 21.71
CA ALA A 321 5.80 17.53 22.42
C ALA A 321 5.24 17.09 23.78
N ARG A 322 4.52 15.95 23.82
CA ARG A 322 3.92 15.40 25.04
C ARG A 322 4.97 15.03 26.07
N ARG A 323 6.09 14.42 25.64
CA ARG A 323 7.21 14.09 26.54
C ARG A 323 7.82 15.35 27.14
N ARG A 324 8.04 16.39 26.32
CA ARG A 324 8.66 17.66 26.73
C ARG A 324 7.76 18.49 27.64
N LEU A 325 6.46 18.54 27.38
CA LEU A 325 5.50 19.21 28.27
C LEU A 325 5.39 18.52 29.63
N HIS A 326 5.40 17.18 29.65
CA HIS A 326 5.30 16.42 30.90
C HIS A 326 6.60 16.42 31.71
N ASN A 327 7.74 16.44 31.02
CA ASN A 327 9.08 16.41 31.60
C ASN A 327 9.94 17.55 31.04
N PRO A 328 9.80 18.80 31.50
CA PRO A 328 10.48 19.96 30.91
C PRO A 328 12.00 19.99 31.15
N GLY A 329 12.51 19.13 32.05
CA GLY A 329 13.93 19.00 32.36
C GLY A 329 14.68 17.99 31.47
N LEU A 330 15.87 17.59 31.92
CA LEU A 330 16.74 16.61 31.25
C LEU A 330 16.05 15.26 30.98
N SER A 331 15.12 14.84 31.84
CA SER A 331 14.36 13.59 31.67
C SER A 331 13.50 13.58 30.40
N GLY A 332 13.05 14.75 29.93
CA GLY A 332 12.35 14.91 28.65
C GLY A 332 13.26 15.05 27.44
N ALA A 333 14.56 15.27 27.63
CA ALA A 333 15.53 15.52 26.55
C ALA A 333 16.19 14.27 25.97
N GLY A 334 15.75 13.07 26.38
CA GLY A 334 16.24 11.80 25.82
C GLY A 334 15.64 11.45 24.45
N LEU A 335 16.05 10.28 23.95
CA LEU A 335 15.54 9.71 22.69
C LEU A 335 14.03 9.44 22.78
N SER A 336 13.27 10.06 21.87
CA SER A 336 11.81 9.91 21.82
C SER A 336 11.32 9.03 20.67
N VAL A 337 12.00 9.07 19.52
CA VAL A 337 11.58 8.38 18.29
C VAL A 337 12.79 7.78 17.60
N VAL A 338 12.67 6.53 17.14
CA VAL A 338 13.66 5.86 16.29
C VAL A 338 12.99 5.54 14.96
N MET A 339 13.58 6.00 13.86
CA MET A 339 13.14 5.71 12.50
C MET A 339 14.15 4.79 11.84
N ARG A 340 13.70 3.65 11.30
CA ARG A 340 14.54 2.69 10.60
C ARG A 340 14.02 2.48 9.18
N TYR A 341 14.91 2.61 8.20
CA TYR A 341 14.62 2.38 6.79
C TYR A 341 15.52 1.27 6.24
N THR A 342 15.03 0.55 5.23
CA THR A 342 15.75 -0.59 4.65
C THR A 342 16.83 -0.18 3.64
N LEU A 343 16.66 0.96 2.95
CA LEU A 343 17.54 1.43 1.88
C LEU A 343 18.19 2.77 2.23
N ARG A 344 19.50 2.91 2.00
CA ARG A 344 20.27 4.13 2.32
C ARG A 344 19.75 5.39 1.63
N LEU A 345 19.38 5.29 0.35
CA LEU A 345 18.83 6.43 -0.41
C LEU A 345 17.49 6.89 0.18
N LEU A 346 16.63 5.93 0.53
CA LEU A 346 15.35 6.21 1.18
C LEU A 346 15.55 6.89 2.54
N THR A 347 16.59 6.49 3.28
CA THR A 347 16.93 7.13 4.56
C THR A 347 17.19 8.62 4.41
N LEU A 348 17.92 9.06 3.37
CA LEU A 348 18.22 10.48 3.16
C LEU A 348 16.97 11.29 2.80
N ASP A 349 16.12 10.78 1.91
CA ASP A 349 14.87 11.45 1.53
C ASP A 349 13.92 11.61 2.73
N GLN A 350 13.82 10.57 3.57
CA GLN A 350 12.98 10.61 4.75
C GLN A 350 13.59 11.47 5.87
N LEU A 351 14.92 11.53 5.96
CA LEU A 351 15.62 12.44 6.86
C LEU A 351 15.29 13.90 6.53
N GLN A 352 15.24 14.30 5.26
CA GLN A 352 14.89 15.67 4.89
C GLN A 352 13.50 16.07 5.41
N ARG A 353 12.51 15.17 5.28
CA ARG A 353 11.15 15.42 5.79
C ARG A 353 11.12 15.49 7.32
N ALA A 354 11.80 14.56 7.99
CA ALA A 354 11.88 14.55 9.44
C ALA A 354 12.65 15.76 10.00
N ALA A 355 13.71 16.20 9.32
CA ALA A 355 14.46 17.39 9.70
C ALA A 355 13.60 18.66 9.62
N GLY A 356 12.77 18.80 8.57
CA GLY A 356 11.80 19.89 8.47
C GLY A 356 10.83 19.93 9.65
N LEU A 357 10.33 18.77 10.09
CA LEU A 357 9.49 18.64 11.27
C LEU A 357 10.21 19.08 12.55
N ILE A 358 11.44 18.62 12.75
CA ILE A 358 12.23 18.89 13.94
C ILE A 358 12.62 20.38 14.03
N CYS A 359 12.94 21.01 12.91
CA CYS A 359 13.11 22.46 12.84
C CYS A 359 11.84 23.21 13.25
N ALA A 360 10.67 22.79 12.78
CA ALA A 360 9.40 23.40 13.17
C ALA A 360 9.11 23.22 14.68
N LEU A 361 9.41 22.05 15.26
CA LEU A 361 9.30 21.80 16.71
C LEU A 361 10.24 22.69 17.52
N GLU A 362 11.47 22.89 17.05
CA GLU A 362 12.44 23.77 17.69
C GLU A 362 11.99 25.24 17.66
N LEU A 363 11.33 25.68 16.58
CA LEU A 363 10.70 27.00 16.53
C LEU A 363 9.58 27.13 17.57
N GLU A 364 8.68 26.14 17.67
CA GLU A 364 7.63 26.09 18.71
C GLU A 364 8.23 26.14 20.13
N ARG A 365 9.34 25.43 20.37
CA ARG A 365 10.04 25.45 21.67
C ARG A 365 10.55 26.84 22.02
N ARG A 366 11.15 27.55 21.06
CA ARG A 366 11.72 28.88 21.26
C ARG A 366 10.65 29.95 21.49
N ASP A 367 9.52 29.83 20.80
CA ASP A 367 8.42 30.79 20.89
C ASP A 367 7.68 30.68 22.23
N GLN A 368 7.33 29.46 22.66
CA GLN A 368 6.46 29.26 23.82
C GLN A 368 7.21 29.01 25.13
N GLY A 369 8.48 28.62 25.08
CA GLY A 369 9.31 28.30 26.26
C GLY A 369 8.85 27.08 27.09
N ARG A 370 7.71 26.46 26.74
CA ARG A 370 7.07 25.35 27.49
C ARG A 370 7.61 23.97 27.15
N LEU A 371 8.33 23.83 26.04
CA LEU A 371 8.95 22.56 25.61
C LEU A 371 10.35 22.34 26.22
N GLY A 372 10.71 23.06 27.29
CA GLY A 372 12.00 22.92 27.99
C GLY A 372 13.18 23.63 27.33
N GLN A 373 14.32 23.60 28.00
CA GLN A 373 15.51 24.39 27.62
C GLN A 373 16.42 23.73 26.58
N TRP A 374 16.41 22.40 26.51
CA TRP A 374 17.27 21.64 25.60
C TRP A 374 16.75 21.69 24.16
N PRO A 375 17.61 21.85 23.14
CA PRO A 375 17.18 21.81 21.73
C PRO A 375 16.46 20.51 21.38
N ILE A 376 15.55 20.59 20.40
CA ILE A 376 14.96 19.39 19.77
C ILE A 376 15.81 19.05 18.54
N GLU A 377 16.41 17.87 18.55
CA GLU A 377 17.45 17.47 17.59
C GLU A 377 17.09 16.20 16.84
N ILE A 378 17.70 16.02 15.68
CA ILE A 378 17.62 14.82 14.87
C ILE A 378 19.02 14.37 14.48
N GLY A 379 19.29 13.08 14.63
CA GLY A 379 20.53 12.45 14.21
C GLY A 379 20.28 11.46 13.08
N LEU A 380 21.29 11.29 12.23
CA LEU A 380 21.38 10.17 11.29
C LEU A 380 22.54 9.27 11.75
N TRP A 381 22.26 7.99 11.89
CA TRP A 381 23.25 6.97 12.27
C TRP A 381 23.40 5.91 11.20
#